data_AF-B4FC54-F1
#
_entry.id   AF-B4FC54-F1
#
_cell.length_a   1.000
_cell.length_b   1.000
_cell.length_c   1.000
_cell.angle_alpha   90.00
_cell.angle_beta   90.00
_cell.angle_gamma   90.00
#
_symmetry.space_group_name_H-M   'P 1'
#
loop_
_entity.id
_entity.type
_entity.pdbx_description
1 polymer ?
#
loop_
_entity_poly.entity_id
_entity_poly.type
_entity_poly.pdbx_seq_one_letter_code
_entity_poly.pdbx_strand_id
1 'polypeptide(L)'
;MEQPAAPDRSDFPAGECEWREELRQQQSQVDALRERLVEAKVGLRCSEGDSRKELEHLCRRVKTIATLLAYLKSKARIMAIPHLAHTSCGIRQQDGVGYVDRHGVPLADWPKGADPAPCGGASVDGTVAEGGARPEHGDAVGGDVDVDDILKSIRVVTDVMESLVKRVIVAESEAANEKEKVRMGLEEIRRKTLQVETMSAKVEEMEKFAVGTNGMLNEMRQRVEDMVLETTRQRQRAAENEVELSRVKHDFESLRTYVSTLVSVRETLLSSEKQFETMEKLFDRLVAKTNQLESEKAQKEAEVHKVMEENVRLRAMLDKKEAQLQAMSEQCKFMALNHDN
;
A
#
# COMPACT_ATOMS: atom_id res chain seq x y z
N MET A 1 -121.27 9.33 -127.07
CA MET A 1 -121.46 7.94 -126.63
C MET A 1 -120.28 7.15 -127.13
N GLU A 2 -119.42 6.64 -126.24
CA GLU A 2 -118.54 5.49 -126.46
C GLU A 2 -117.98 5.05 -125.09
N GLN A 3 -118.16 3.78 -124.76
CA GLN A 3 -117.57 3.08 -123.61
C GLN A 3 -116.15 2.62 -123.96
N PRO A 4 -115.21 2.58 -123.00
CA PRO A 4 -114.08 1.67 -123.04
C PRO A 4 -114.32 0.47 -122.12
N ALA A 5 -114.21 -0.72 -122.69
CA ALA A 5 -114.38 -2.02 -122.05
C ALA A 5 -113.13 -2.46 -121.27
N ALA A 6 -113.36 -3.34 -120.29
CA ALA A 6 -112.38 -4.00 -119.44
C ALA A 6 -111.51 -5.05 -120.17
N PRO A 7 -110.33 -5.38 -119.61
CA PRO A 7 -109.72 -6.70 -119.71
C PRO A 7 -109.75 -7.44 -118.36
N ASP A 8 -110.01 -8.73 -118.44
CA ASP A 8 -110.23 -9.69 -117.36
C ASP A 8 -109.14 -10.79 -117.39
N ARG A 9 -108.87 -11.42 -116.24
CA ARG A 9 -108.07 -12.65 -115.96
C ARG A 9 -106.54 -12.60 -115.79
N SER A 10 -106.07 -13.01 -114.61
CA SER A 10 -105.20 -14.21 -114.41
C SER A 10 -105.01 -14.54 -112.92
N ASP A 11 -105.40 -15.75 -112.53
CA ASP A 11 -105.27 -16.35 -111.20
C ASP A 11 -103.84 -16.82 -110.91
N PHE A 12 -103.29 -16.44 -109.74
CA PHE A 12 -102.06 -16.97 -109.14
C PHE A 12 -102.40 -17.85 -107.91
N PRO A 13 -101.69 -18.97 -107.62
CA PRO A 13 -102.14 -19.99 -106.68
C PRO A 13 -101.64 -19.79 -105.22
N ALA A 14 -102.54 -20.05 -104.26
CA ALA A 14 -102.44 -19.85 -102.80
C ALA A 14 -101.28 -20.59 -102.09
N GLY A 15 -100.73 -21.62 -102.73
CA GLY A 15 -99.50 -22.25 -102.29
C GLY A 15 -98.38 -21.23 -102.17
N GLU A 16 -98.42 -20.12 -102.93
CA GLU A 16 -97.51 -18.99 -102.83
C GLU A 16 -97.57 -18.18 -101.50
N CYS A 17 -98.60 -18.36 -100.67
CA CYS A 17 -98.85 -17.49 -99.51
C CYS A 17 -98.36 -18.03 -98.15
N GLU A 18 -98.43 -19.35 -97.89
CA GLU A 18 -98.06 -19.94 -96.57
C GLU A 18 -96.56 -19.88 -96.27
N TRP A 19 -95.69 -20.41 -97.14
CA TRP A 19 -94.24 -20.16 -97.11
C TRP A 19 -93.92 -18.66 -97.07
N ARG A 20 -94.76 -17.78 -97.62
CA ARG A 20 -94.59 -16.32 -97.50
C ARG A 20 -94.80 -15.84 -96.06
N GLU A 21 -95.77 -16.39 -95.34
CA GLU A 21 -96.04 -16.06 -93.94
C GLU A 21 -95.06 -16.73 -92.97
N GLU A 22 -94.70 -18.00 -93.16
CA GLU A 22 -93.64 -18.67 -92.38
C GLU A 22 -92.30 -17.95 -92.57
N LEU A 23 -91.96 -17.59 -93.81
CA LEU A 23 -90.79 -16.77 -94.09
C LEU A 23 -90.89 -15.41 -93.40
N ARG A 24 -92.08 -14.79 -93.35
CA ARG A 24 -92.32 -13.52 -92.64
C ARG A 24 -92.21 -13.65 -91.11
N GLN A 25 -92.60 -14.79 -90.53
CA GLN A 25 -92.53 -15.06 -89.09
C GLN A 25 -91.11 -15.48 -88.65
N GLN A 26 -90.42 -16.30 -89.45
CA GLN A 26 -88.99 -16.52 -89.33
C GLN A 26 -88.24 -15.19 -89.43
N GLN A 27 -88.61 -14.34 -90.39
CA GLN A 27 -88.05 -13.00 -90.55
C GLN A 27 -88.29 -12.14 -89.30
N SER A 28 -89.50 -12.10 -88.75
CA SER A 28 -89.78 -11.31 -87.55
C SER A 28 -89.06 -11.83 -86.30
N GLN A 29 -88.88 -13.15 -86.17
CA GLN A 29 -88.10 -13.75 -85.08
C GLN A 29 -86.59 -13.47 -85.24
N VAL A 30 -86.09 -13.52 -86.48
CA VAL A 30 -84.73 -13.07 -86.84
C VAL A 30 -84.56 -11.59 -86.54
N ASP A 31 -85.56 -10.75 -86.82
CA ASP A 31 -85.52 -9.31 -86.57
C ASP A 31 -85.53 -9.00 -85.06
N ALA A 32 -86.35 -9.70 -84.26
CA ALA A 32 -86.35 -9.56 -82.80
C ALA A 32 -85.04 -10.06 -82.15
N LEU A 33 -84.45 -11.14 -82.66
CA LEU A 33 -83.12 -11.59 -82.24
C LEU A 33 -82.03 -10.59 -82.66
N ARG A 34 -82.15 -9.96 -83.83
CA ARG A 34 -81.26 -8.88 -84.25
C ARG A 34 -81.37 -7.67 -83.33
N GLU A 35 -82.57 -7.30 -82.90
CA GLU A 35 -82.80 -6.17 -81.98
C GLU A 35 -82.20 -6.44 -80.59
N ARG A 36 -82.45 -7.62 -80.00
CA ARG A 36 -81.80 -8.03 -78.74
C ARG A 36 -80.28 -8.11 -78.85
N LEU A 37 -79.75 -8.57 -79.98
CA LEU A 37 -78.32 -8.57 -80.25
C LEU A 37 -77.77 -7.13 -80.30
N VAL A 38 -78.52 -6.18 -80.86
CA VAL A 38 -78.15 -4.76 -80.88
C VAL A 38 -78.17 -4.18 -79.47
N GLU A 39 -79.22 -4.42 -78.68
CA GLU A 39 -79.31 -3.94 -77.29
C GLU A 39 -78.21 -4.51 -76.41
N ALA A 40 -77.94 -5.82 -76.50
CA ALA A 40 -76.82 -6.46 -75.81
C ALA A 40 -75.47 -5.89 -76.27
N LYS A 41 -75.29 -5.61 -77.56
CA LYS A 41 -74.09 -4.93 -78.09
C LYS A 41 -73.94 -3.50 -77.56
N VAL A 42 -75.05 -2.75 -77.43
CA VAL A 42 -75.05 -1.40 -76.84
C VAL A 42 -74.72 -1.46 -75.36
N GLY A 43 -75.36 -2.35 -74.60
CA GLY A 43 -75.07 -2.56 -73.18
C GLY A 43 -73.63 -3.01 -72.92
N LEU A 44 -73.10 -3.92 -73.75
CA LEU A 44 -71.68 -4.29 -73.74
C LEU A 44 -70.78 -3.09 -74.01
N ARG A 45 -71.07 -2.26 -75.03
CA ARG A 45 -70.27 -1.06 -75.31
C ARG A 45 -70.33 -0.01 -74.20
N CYS A 46 -71.48 0.17 -73.56
CA CYS A 46 -71.63 1.07 -72.41
C CYS A 46 -70.85 0.54 -71.21
N SER A 47 -71.00 -0.75 -70.87
CA SER A 47 -70.25 -1.41 -69.79
C SER A 47 -68.74 -1.44 -70.05
N GLU A 48 -68.32 -1.65 -71.30
CA GLU A 48 -66.91 -1.56 -71.72
C GLU A 48 -66.39 -0.12 -71.60
N GLY A 49 -67.21 0.88 -71.93
CA GLY A 49 -66.89 2.29 -71.75
C GLY A 49 -66.69 2.68 -70.28
N ASP A 50 -67.59 2.24 -69.39
CA ASP A 50 -67.52 2.55 -67.96
C ASP A 50 -66.38 1.79 -67.27
N SER A 51 -66.18 0.49 -67.57
CA SER A 51 -65.04 -0.27 -67.07
C SER A 51 -63.69 0.27 -67.56
N ARG A 52 -63.63 0.83 -68.78
CA ARG A 52 -62.44 1.54 -69.27
C ARG A 52 -62.17 2.83 -68.48
N LYS A 53 -63.20 3.62 -68.16
CA LYS A 53 -63.02 4.82 -67.30
C LYS A 53 -62.53 4.41 -65.91
N GLU A 54 -63.16 3.40 -65.29
CA GLU A 54 -62.73 2.86 -63.98
C GLU A 54 -61.27 2.39 -64.03
N LEU A 55 -60.86 1.68 -65.08
CA LEU A 55 -59.47 1.26 -65.28
C LEU A 55 -58.53 2.44 -65.46
N GLU A 56 -58.92 3.49 -66.18
CA GLU A 56 -58.14 4.72 -66.32
C GLU A 56 -57.99 5.45 -64.97
N HIS A 57 -59.06 5.54 -64.17
CA HIS A 57 -59.02 6.10 -62.81
C HIS A 57 -58.11 5.29 -61.88
N LEU A 58 -58.23 3.96 -61.90
CA LEU A 58 -57.35 3.06 -61.16
C LEU A 58 -55.90 3.22 -61.61
N CYS A 59 -55.64 3.31 -62.91
CA CYS A 59 -54.30 3.51 -63.47
C CYS A 59 -53.70 4.86 -63.01
N ARG A 60 -54.49 5.93 -62.97
CA ARG A 60 -54.06 7.22 -62.42
C ARG A 60 -53.75 7.12 -60.92
N ARG A 61 -54.60 6.45 -60.12
CA ARG A 61 -54.37 6.19 -58.69
C ARG A 61 -53.09 5.39 -58.45
N VAL A 62 -52.90 4.29 -59.17
CA VAL A 62 -51.69 3.46 -59.09
C VAL A 62 -50.44 4.28 -59.44
N LYS A 63 -50.50 5.14 -60.47
CA LYS A 63 -49.39 6.04 -60.82
C LYS A 63 -49.08 7.03 -59.70
N THR A 64 -50.08 7.66 -59.10
CA THR A 64 -49.91 8.57 -57.96
C THR A 64 -49.33 7.85 -56.74
N ILE A 65 -49.82 6.66 -56.41
CA ILE A 65 -49.27 5.85 -55.32
C ILE A 65 -47.82 5.47 -55.61
N ALA A 66 -47.50 5.06 -56.85
CA ALA A 66 -46.14 4.70 -57.24
C ALA A 66 -45.16 5.88 -57.12
N THR A 67 -45.56 7.10 -57.52
CA THR A 67 -44.70 8.29 -57.37
C THR A 67 -44.49 8.66 -55.91
N LEU A 68 -45.55 8.58 -55.09
CA LEU A 68 -45.47 8.84 -53.66
C LEU A 68 -44.63 7.78 -52.92
N LEU A 69 -44.73 6.51 -53.29
CA LEU A 69 -43.85 5.44 -52.79
C LEU A 69 -42.40 5.66 -53.23
N ALA A 70 -42.18 6.12 -54.47
CA ALA A 70 -40.84 6.48 -54.93
C ALA A 70 -40.26 7.66 -54.14
N TYR A 71 -41.08 8.66 -53.81
CA TYR A 71 -40.71 9.76 -52.92
C TYR A 71 -40.30 9.25 -51.54
N LEU A 72 -41.15 8.45 -50.88
CA LEU A 72 -40.84 7.88 -49.57
C LEU A 72 -39.57 7.03 -49.61
N LYS A 73 -39.38 6.23 -50.66
CA LYS A 73 -38.16 5.43 -50.87
C LYS A 73 -36.92 6.30 -51.03
N SER A 74 -37.02 7.40 -51.79
CA SER A 74 -35.92 8.36 -51.93
C SER A 74 -35.60 9.04 -50.59
N LYS A 75 -36.64 9.47 -49.86
CA LYS A 75 -36.51 10.09 -48.55
C LYS A 75 -35.87 9.14 -47.54
N ALA A 76 -36.30 7.88 -47.47
CA ALA A 76 -35.68 6.87 -46.61
C ALA A 76 -34.18 6.66 -46.92
N ARG A 77 -33.79 6.66 -48.20
CA ARG A 77 -32.37 6.57 -48.61
C ARG A 77 -31.56 7.78 -48.16
N ILE A 78 -32.12 8.98 -48.29
CA ILE A 78 -31.49 10.22 -47.82
C ILE A 78 -31.33 10.18 -46.30
N MET A 79 -32.36 9.74 -45.57
CA MET A 79 -32.32 9.65 -44.10
C MET A 79 -31.36 8.59 -43.56
N ALA A 80 -31.05 7.55 -44.34
CA ALA A 80 -30.08 6.52 -43.96
C ALA A 80 -28.62 6.99 -44.00
N ILE A 81 -28.33 8.13 -44.65
CA ILE A 81 -26.97 8.67 -44.78
C ILE A 81 -26.86 9.90 -43.87
N PRO A 82 -26.08 9.86 -42.77
CA PRO A 82 -26.10 10.91 -41.74
C PRO A 82 -25.94 12.35 -42.27
N HIS A 83 -24.92 12.61 -43.08
CA HIS A 83 -24.68 13.95 -43.63
C HIS A 83 -25.81 14.46 -44.55
N LEU A 84 -26.46 13.56 -45.29
CA LEU A 84 -27.61 13.91 -46.13
C LEU A 84 -28.88 14.09 -45.29
N ALA A 85 -29.06 13.26 -44.26
CA ALA A 85 -30.15 13.38 -43.30
C ALA A 85 -30.11 14.74 -42.57
N HIS A 86 -28.91 15.18 -42.17
CA HIS A 86 -28.71 16.51 -41.57
C HIS A 86 -29.16 17.62 -42.53
N THR A 87 -28.69 17.54 -43.77
CA THR A 87 -29.03 18.54 -44.81
C THR A 87 -30.54 18.55 -45.09
N SER A 88 -31.16 17.38 -45.22
CA SER A 88 -32.61 17.24 -45.47
C SER A 88 -33.44 17.81 -44.33
N CYS A 89 -33.08 17.50 -43.08
CA CYS A 89 -33.79 17.98 -41.89
C CYS A 89 -33.42 19.43 -41.51
N GLY A 90 -32.47 20.05 -42.23
CA GLY A 90 -31.94 21.37 -41.90
C GLY A 90 -31.16 21.43 -40.59
N ILE A 91 -30.58 20.31 -40.16
CA ILE A 91 -29.82 20.19 -38.92
C ILE A 91 -28.39 20.69 -39.14
N ARG A 92 -27.93 21.60 -38.28
CA ARG A 92 -26.58 22.19 -38.32
C ARG A 92 -25.95 22.12 -36.93
N GLN A 93 -24.63 21.97 -36.89
CA GLN A 93 -23.86 22.06 -35.65
C GLN A 93 -23.47 23.52 -35.41
N GLN A 94 -23.82 24.06 -34.26
CA GLN A 94 -23.49 25.41 -33.83
C GLN A 94 -22.55 25.35 -32.63
N ASP A 95 -21.46 26.12 -32.68
CA ASP A 95 -20.48 26.16 -31.61
C ASP A 95 -21.12 26.59 -30.28
N GLY A 96 -20.87 25.82 -29.23
CA GLY A 96 -21.40 26.04 -27.87
C GLY A 96 -22.84 25.58 -27.63
N VAL A 97 -23.67 25.46 -28.67
CA VAL A 97 -25.09 25.07 -28.55
C VAL A 97 -25.31 23.59 -28.94
N GLY A 98 -24.50 23.05 -29.85
CA GLY A 98 -24.63 21.69 -30.35
C GLY A 98 -25.45 21.62 -31.63
N TYR A 99 -26.21 20.54 -31.82
CA TYR A 99 -27.06 20.38 -33.02
C TYR A 99 -28.34 21.20 -32.90
N VAL A 100 -28.64 21.94 -33.96
CA VAL A 100 -29.78 22.87 -34.06
C VAL A 100 -30.57 22.55 -35.32
N ASP A 101 -31.90 22.66 -35.26
CA ASP A 101 -32.78 22.37 -36.37
C ASP A 101 -32.86 23.53 -37.41
N ARG A 102 -33.72 23.37 -38.43
CA ARG A 102 -33.92 24.37 -39.48
C ARG A 102 -34.38 25.73 -38.94
N HIS A 103 -35.10 25.74 -37.81
CA HIS A 103 -35.67 26.92 -37.19
C HIS A 103 -34.73 27.58 -36.17
N GLY A 104 -33.54 27.00 -35.95
CA GLY A 104 -32.63 27.51 -34.93
C GLY A 104 -32.91 26.96 -33.53
N VAL A 105 -33.77 25.94 -33.39
CA VAL A 105 -34.11 25.34 -32.10
C VAL A 105 -33.10 24.24 -31.75
N PRO A 106 -32.44 24.29 -30.57
CA PRO A 106 -31.53 23.24 -30.14
C PRO A 106 -32.23 21.88 -30.05
N LEU A 107 -31.61 20.83 -30.58
CA LEU A 107 -32.14 19.47 -30.49
C LEU A 107 -32.08 18.91 -29.06
N ALA A 108 -31.21 19.47 -28.20
CA ALA A 108 -31.11 19.07 -26.80
C ALA A 108 -32.41 19.31 -26.01
N ASP A 109 -33.18 20.34 -26.41
CA ASP A 109 -34.45 20.70 -25.77
C ASP A 109 -35.64 19.89 -26.33
N TRP A 110 -35.38 18.87 -27.17
CA TRP A 110 -36.45 18.12 -27.81
C TRP A 110 -37.28 17.35 -26.76
N PRO A 111 -38.62 17.40 -26.82
CA PRO A 111 -39.47 16.73 -25.85
C PRO A 111 -39.16 15.23 -25.78
N LYS A 112 -38.70 14.77 -24.61
CA LYS A 112 -38.64 13.36 -24.24
C LYS A 112 -40.08 12.84 -24.20
N GLY A 113 -40.58 12.34 -25.33
CA GLY A 113 -41.86 11.64 -25.39
C GLY A 113 -43.05 12.41 -25.94
N ALA A 114 -42.86 13.34 -26.89
CA ALA A 114 -43.99 13.74 -27.72
C ALA A 114 -44.38 12.56 -28.62
N ASP A 115 -45.31 11.74 -28.13
CA ASP A 115 -46.08 10.84 -28.99
C ASP A 115 -46.63 11.67 -30.16
N PRO A 116 -46.58 11.16 -31.39
CA PRO A 116 -47.17 11.84 -32.53
C PRO A 116 -48.62 12.13 -32.16
N ALA A 117 -48.97 13.42 -32.12
CA ALA A 117 -50.31 13.87 -31.80
C ALA A 117 -51.31 12.99 -32.56
N PRO A 118 -52.18 12.23 -31.86
CA PRO A 118 -53.21 11.49 -32.54
C PRO A 118 -53.99 12.53 -33.33
N CYS A 119 -54.09 12.35 -34.65
CA CYS A 119 -55.04 13.11 -35.45
C CYS A 119 -56.44 12.82 -34.90
N GLY A 120 -56.83 13.59 -33.89
CA GLY A 120 -58.17 13.60 -33.36
C GLY A 120 -59.06 14.11 -34.48
N GLY A 121 -59.97 13.25 -34.94
CA GLY A 121 -61.13 13.68 -35.70
C GLY A 121 -61.87 14.72 -34.86
N ALA A 122 -61.57 15.99 -35.09
CA ALA A 122 -62.33 17.09 -34.55
C ALA A 122 -63.66 17.11 -35.29
N SER A 123 -64.61 16.36 -34.74
CA SER A 123 -66.03 16.60 -34.86
C SER A 123 -66.29 18.03 -34.42
N VAL A 124 -66.34 18.95 -35.38
CA VAL A 124 -66.84 20.31 -35.15
C VAL A 124 -68.29 20.31 -35.59
N ASP A 125 -69.14 20.04 -34.61
CA ASP A 125 -70.56 20.34 -34.62
C ASP A 125 -70.73 21.86 -34.76
N GLY A 126 -71.36 22.29 -35.86
CA GLY A 126 -71.40 23.67 -36.33
C GLY A 126 -72.64 23.90 -37.20
N THR A 127 -73.78 23.70 -36.57
CA THR A 127 -75.14 24.18 -36.82
C THR A 127 -75.32 25.28 -37.90
N VAL A 128 -76.24 25.01 -38.84
CA VAL A 128 -77.16 25.91 -39.58
C VAL A 128 -76.58 26.98 -40.54
N ALA A 129 -76.70 26.72 -41.85
CA ALA A 129 -77.07 27.75 -42.83
C ALA A 129 -77.77 27.09 -44.03
N GLU A 130 -79.08 27.30 -44.11
CA GLU A 130 -79.95 27.00 -45.24
C GLU A 130 -79.55 27.85 -46.46
N GLY A 131 -79.66 27.29 -47.67
CA GLY A 131 -79.49 28.06 -48.90
C GLY A 131 -79.21 27.15 -50.09
N GLY A 132 -80.26 26.74 -50.78
CA GLY A 132 -80.22 25.77 -51.86
C GLY A 132 -79.30 26.13 -53.03
N ALA A 133 -78.60 25.12 -53.52
CA ALA A 133 -78.43 24.88 -54.94
C ALA A 133 -78.15 23.37 -55.07
N ARG A 134 -78.96 22.71 -55.89
CA ARG A 134 -78.86 21.30 -56.23
C ARG A 134 -78.00 21.20 -57.50
N PRO A 135 -76.73 20.77 -57.45
CA PRO A 135 -76.11 20.06 -58.55
C PRO A 135 -76.52 18.58 -58.37
N GLU A 136 -77.54 18.07 -59.05
CA GLU A 136 -77.40 17.56 -60.43
C GLU A 136 -76.14 16.68 -60.55
N HIS A 137 -76.32 15.40 -60.18
CA HIS A 137 -75.77 14.22 -60.84
C HIS A 137 -74.41 14.38 -61.54
N GLY A 138 -73.36 13.84 -60.92
CA GLY A 138 -72.10 13.64 -61.62
C GLY A 138 -70.96 13.27 -60.68
N ASP A 139 -70.93 12.02 -60.24
CA ASP A 139 -69.69 11.24 -60.11
C ASP A 139 -68.57 11.73 -59.16
N ALA A 140 -68.83 12.70 -58.29
CA ALA A 140 -67.85 13.15 -57.28
C ALA A 140 -67.68 12.16 -56.09
N VAL A 141 -68.26 10.96 -56.18
CA VAL A 141 -68.42 10.05 -55.05
C VAL A 141 -67.18 9.15 -54.91
N GLY A 142 -66.31 9.51 -53.97
CA GLY A 142 -65.51 8.54 -53.21
C GLY A 142 -64.04 8.34 -53.60
N GLY A 143 -63.55 8.95 -54.67
CA GLY A 143 -62.16 8.74 -55.11
C GLY A 143 -61.10 9.56 -54.36
N ASP A 144 -61.41 10.81 -54.01
CA ASP A 144 -60.38 11.77 -53.55
C ASP A 144 -60.10 11.67 -52.04
N VAL A 145 -61.08 11.19 -51.27
CA VAL A 145 -60.94 10.94 -49.82
C VAL A 145 -59.82 9.92 -49.54
N ASP A 146 -59.66 8.91 -50.40
CA ASP A 146 -58.59 7.91 -50.28
C ASP A 146 -57.20 8.49 -50.62
N VAL A 147 -57.11 9.42 -51.58
CA VAL A 147 -55.83 10.07 -51.93
C VAL A 147 -55.38 11.01 -50.81
N ASP A 148 -56.30 11.75 -50.20
CA ASP A 148 -56.00 12.62 -49.05
C ASP A 148 -55.49 11.81 -47.85
N ASP A 149 -56.10 10.65 -47.56
CA ASP A 149 -55.65 9.77 -46.48
C ASP A 149 -54.27 9.14 -46.76
N ILE A 150 -53.97 8.82 -48.03
CA ILE A 150 -52.63 8.40 -48.45
C ILE A 150 -51.62 9.55 -48.25
N LEU A 151 -51.94 10.78 -48.65
CA LEU A 151 -51.08 11.94 -48.45
C LEU A 151 -50.84 12.25 -46.97
N LYS A 152 -51.88 12.15 -46.13
CA LYS A 152 -51.74 12.24 -44.66
C LYS A 152 -50.79 11.15 -44.16
N SER A 153 -50.97 9.90 -44.58
CA SER A 153 -50.10 8.80 -44.18
C SER A 153 -48.64 9.04 -44.57
N ILE A 154 -48.39 9.58 -45.77
CA ILE A 154 -47.04 9.92 -46.23
C ILE A 154 -46.42 11.05 -45.40
N ARG A 155 -47.21 12.07 -45.03
CA ARG A 155 -46.76 13.14 -44.13
C ARG A 155 -46.39 12.55 -42.77
N VAL A 156 -47.24 11.70 -42.18
CA VAL A 156 -46.96 11.03 -40.91
C VAL A 156 -45.68 10.20 -41.00
N VAL A 157 -45.52 9.36 -42.03
CA VAL A 157 -44.29 8.56 -42.22
C VAL A 157 -43.06 9.46 -42.37
N THR A 158 -43.20 10.57 -43.10
CA THR A 158 -42.15 11.57 -43.27
C THR A 158 -41.73 12.21 -41.94
N ASP A 159 -42.69 12.65 -41.13
CA ASP A 159 -42.46 13.28 -39.83
C ASP A 159 -41.83 12.27 -38.85
N VAL A 160 -42.28 11.01 -38.89
CA VAL A 160 -41.68 9.91 -38.11
C VAL A 160 -40.23 9.67 -38.51
N MET A 161 -39.91 9.66 -39.81
CA MET A 161 -38.52 9.53 -40.28
C MET A 161 -37.63 10.69 -39.80
N GLU A 162 -38.10 11.93 -39.92
CA GLU A 162 -37.34 13.10 -39.48
C GLU A 162 -37.16 13.13 -37.96
N SER A 163 -38.20 12.82 -37.19
CA SER A 163 -38.12 12.73 -35.72
C SER A 163 -37.20 11.60 -35.26
N LEU A 164 -37.15 10.47 -35.96
CA LEU A 164 -36.21 9.39 -35.66
C LEU A 164 -34.76 9.82 -35.92
N VAL A 165 -34.49 10.49 -37.04
CA VAL A 165 -33.16 11.04 -37.35
C VAL A 165 -32.72 12.03 -36.27
N LYS A 166 -33.60 12.97 -35.87
CA LYS A 166 -33.30 13.91 -34.78
C LYS A 166 -32.95 13.19 -33.47
N ARG A 167 -33.72 12.15 -33.10
CA ARG A 167 -33.43 11.34 -31.89
C ARG A 167 -32.10 10.60 -31.99
N VAL A 168 -31.79 10.02 -33.14
CA VAL A 168 -30.50 9.34 -33.37
C VAL A 168 -29.35 10.33 -33.20
N ILE A 169 -29.45 11.54 -33.77
CA ILE A 169 -28.41 12.57 -33.64
C ILE A 169 -28.20 12.98 -32.18
N VAL A 170 -29.29 13.21 -31.43
CA VAL A 170 -29.19 13.52 -29.99
C VAL A 170 -28.48 12.39 -29.26
N ALA A 171 -28.92 11.14 -29.44
CA ALA A 171 -28.31 9.98 -28.80
C ALA A 171 -26.83 9.78 -29.18
N GLU A 172 -26.47 9.99 -30.45
CA GLU A 172 -25.07 9.92 -30.92
C GLU A 172 -24.21 11.02 -30.30
N SER A 173 -24.73 12.25 -30.22
CA SER A 173 -24.04 13.38 -29.61
C SER A 173 -23.85 13.20 -28.10
N GLU A 174 -24.86 12.68 -27.40
CA GLU A 174 -24.78 12.34 -25.98
C GLU A 174 -23.78 11.21 -25.75
N ALA A 175 -23.81 10.15 -26.57
CA ALA A 175 -22.86 9.05 -26.48
C ALA A 175 -21.42 9.50 -26.78
N ALA A 176 -21.22 10.42 -27.73
CA ALA A 176 -19.90 11.00 -28.02
C ALA A 176 -19.40 11.85 -26.85
N ASN A 177 -20.25 12.68 -26.26
CA ASN A 177 -19.92 13.47 -25.08
C ASN A 177 -19.56 12.58 -23.87
N GLU A 178 -20.31 11.51 -23.65
CA GLU A 178 -20.03 10.59 -22.55
C GLU A 178 -18.73 9.81 -22.76
N LYS A 179 -18.43 9.38 -24.00
CA LYS A 179 -17.12 8.81 -24.35
C LYS A 179 -15.98 9.77 -24.07
N GLU A 180 -16.18 11.06 -24.34
CA GLU A 180 -15.19 12.11 -24.07
C GLU A 180 -14.95 12.27 -22.55
N LYS A 181 -16.01 12.34 -21.74
CA LYS A 181 -15.86 12.38 -20.28
C LYS A 181 -15.13 11.15 -19.74
N VAL A 182 -15.47 9.95 -20.23
CA VAL A 182 -14.78 8.72 -19.85
C VAL A 182 -13.31 8.78 -20.22
N ARG A 183 -12.97 9.27 -21.42
CA ARG A 183 -11.58 9.47 -21.85
C ARG A 183 -10.83 10.40 -20.89
N MET A 184 -11.40 11.56 -20.58
CA MET A 184 -10.81 12.52 -19.65
C MET A 184 -10.65 11.94 -18.24
N GLY A 185 -11.64 11.17 -17.76
CA GLY A 185 -11.58 10.47 -16.48
C GLY A 185 -10.46 9.43 -16.43
N LEU A 186 -10.26 8.66 -17.51
CA LEU A 186 -9.16 7.70 -17.62
C LEU A 186 -7.79 8.39 -17.62
N GLU A 187 -7.66 9.53 -18.28
CA GLU A 187 -6.42 10.33 -18.26
C GLU A 187 -6.11 10.87 -16.86
N GLU A 188 -7.14 11.31 -16.12
CA GLU A 188 -6.97 11.75 -14.74
C GLU A 188 -6.59 10.58 -13.81
N ILE A 189 -7.22 9.42 -13.96
CA ILE A 189 -6.86 8.22 -13.21
C ILE A 189 -5.40 7.87 -13.45
N ARG A 190 -4.94 7.83 -14.71
CA ARG A 190 -3.53 7.56 -15.05
C ARG A 190 -2.57 8.55 -14.38
N ARG A 191 -2.92 9.85 -14.37
CA ARG A 191 -2.12 10.88 -13.70
C ARG A 191 -2.03 10.63 -12.19
N LYS A 192 -3.15 10.31 -11.55
CA LYS A 192 -3.21 9.99 -10.12
C LYS A 192 -2.47 8.71 -9.80
N THR A 193 -2.55 7.68 -10.64
CA THR A 193 -1.77 6.43 -10.50
C THR A 193 -0.28 6.72 -10.48
N LEU A 194 0.25 7.48 -11.45
CA LEU A 194 1.66 7.86 -11.48
C LEU A 194 2.09 8.65 -10.22
N GLN A 195 1.22 9.54 -9.73
CA GLN A 195 1.47 10.29 -8.51
C GLN A 195 1.54 9.37 -7.28
N VAL A 196 0.61 8.40 -7.17
CA VAL A 196 0.61 7.41 -6.09
C VAL A 196 1.85 6.52 -6.14
N GLU A 197 2.25 6.06 -7.33
CA GLU A 197 3.49 5.30 -7.52
C GLU A 197 4.73 6.10 -7.08
N THR A 198 4.80 7.38 -7.47
CA THR A 198 5.88 8.29 -7.06
C THR A 198 5.90 8.48 -5.53
N MET A 199 4.73 8.64 -4.91
CA MET A 199 4.62 8.76 -3.45
C MET A 199 4.99 7.45 -2.75
N SER A 200 4.60 6.29 -3.30
CA SER A 200 4.96 4.97 -2.79
C SER A 200 6.47 4.80 -2.75
N ALA A 201 7.16 5.12 -3.86
CA ALA A 201 8.62 5.04 -3.92
C ALA A 201 9.31 5.95 -2.88
N LYS A 202 8.77 7.16 -2.63
CA LYS A 202 9.28 8.06 -1.59
C LYS A 202 9.09 7.50 -0.18
N VAL A 203 7.97 6.84 0.10
CA VAL A 203 7.71 6.21 1.39
C VAL A 203 8.67 5.03 1.62
N GLU A 204 8.90 4.20 0.59
CA GLU A 204 9.89 3.12 0.65
C GLU A 204 11.32 3.63 0.90
N GLU A 205 11.69 4.75 0.28
CA GLU A 205 12.97 5.42 0.54
C GLU A 205 13.06 5.91 1.99
N MET A 206 12.02 6.57 2.49
CA MET A 206 11.94 7.02 3.89
C MET A 206 12.04 5.85 4.87
N GLU A 207 11.42 4.70 4.57
CA GLU A 207 11.53 3.49 5.38
C GLU A 207 12.97 2.97 5.43
N LYS A 208 13.66 2.90 4.28
CA LYS A 208 15.08 2.51 4.22
C LYS A 208 15.96 3.44 5.06
N PHE A 209 15.74 4.75 4.98
CA PHE A 209 16.46 5.72 5.81
C PHE A 209 16.18 5.52 7.30
N ALA A 210 14.92 5.34 7.69
CA ALA A 210 14.55 5.12 9.09
C ALA A 210 15.16 3.84 9.65
N VAL A 211 15.15 2.74 8.88
CA VAL A 211 15.81 1.48 9.25
C VAL A 211 17.33 1.68 9.41
N GLY A 212 17.97 2.41 8.48
CA GLY A 212 19.40 2.74 8.57
C GLY A 212 19.75 3.56 9.81
N THR A 213 18.98 4.61 10.12
CA THR A 213 19.17 5.41 11.34
C THR A 213 18.95 4.59 12.61
N ASN A 214 17.93 3.74 12.64
CA ASN A 214 17.66 2.87 13.78
C ASN A 214 18.79 1.84 13.99
N GLY A 215 19.36 1.32 12.91
CA GLY A 215 20.56 0.47 12.95
C GLY A 215 21.73 1.18 13.65
N MET A 216 22.06 2.40 13.22
CA MET A 216 23.12 3.20 13.84
C MET A 216 22.84 3.51 15.32
N LEU A 217 21.60 3.82 15.68
CA LEU A 217 21.21 4.06 17.09
C LEU A 217 21.40 2.82 17.96
N ASN A 218 21.09 1.63 17.42
CA ASN A 218 21.30 0.38 18.13
C ASN A 218 22.78 0.06 18.30
N GLU A 219 23.61 0.32 17.29
CA GLU A 219 25.07 0.19 17.42
C GLU A 219 25.64 1.15 18.47
N MET A 220 25.20 2.41 18.48
CA MET A 220 25.61 3.40 19.48
C MET A 220 25.20 2.97 20.88
N ARG A 221 23.98 2.45 21.04
CA ARG A 221 23.48 1.90 22.31
C ARG A 221 24.39 0.78 22.81
N GLN A 222 24.69 -0.21 21.97
CA GLN A 222 25.54 -1.33 22.34
C GLN A 222 26.94 -0.85 22.76
N ARG A 223 27.55 0.08 22.01
CA ARG A 223 28.87 0.64 22.37
C ARG A 223 28.85 1.34 23.73
N VAL A 224 27.77 2.04 24.06
CA VAL A 224 27.60 2.68 25.37
C VAL A 224 27.44 1.63 26.48
N GLU A 225 26.66 0.58 26.25
CA GLU A 225 26.50 -0.54 27.19
C GLU A 225 27.84 -1.22 27.46
N ASP A 226 28.62 -1.54 26.42
CA ASP A 226 29.94 -2.14 26.52
C ASP A 226 30.91 -1.23 27.29
N MET A 227 30.87 0.08 27.03
CA MET A 227 31.68 1.07 27.73
C MET A 227 31.31 1.17 29.22
N VAL A 228 30.03 1.07 29.58
CA VAL A 228 29.58 1.05 30.98
C VAL A 228 30.05 -0.23 31.70
N LEU A 229 29.96 -1.39 31.04
CA LEU A 229 30.45 -2.65 31.58
C LEU A 229 31.97 -2.60 31.80
N GLU A 230 32.73 -2.10 30.83
CA GLU A 230 34.18 -1.96 30.92
C GLU A 230 34.58 -0.96 32.01
N THR A 231 33.87 0.18 32.12
CA THR A 231 34.09 1.16 33.18
C THR A 231 33.83 0.55 34.57
N THR A 232 32.79 -0.27 34.70
CA THR A 232 32.48 -0.97 35.94
C THR A 232 33.57 -1.98 36.30
N ARG A 233 34.06 -2.73 35.31
CA ARG A 233 35.18 -3.67 35.47
C ARG A 233 36.47 -2.95 35.89
N GLN A 234 36.76 -1.79 35.31
CA GLN A 234 37.92 -0.98 35.67
C GLN A 234 37.82 -0.45 37.09
N ARG A 235 36.63 0.03 37.50
CA ARG A 235 36.38 0.48 38.87
C ARG A 235 36.61 -0.65 39.89
N GLN A 236 36.14 -1.85 39.59
CA GLN A 236 36.35 -3.02 40.44
C GLN A 236 37.85 -3.35 40.61
N ARG A 237 38.61 -3.39 39.50
CA ARG A 237 40.07 -3.62 39.56
C ARG A 237 40.81 -2.51 40.31
N ALA A 238 40.37 -1.25 40.17
CA ALA A 238 40.94 -0.13 40.91
C ALA A 238 40.73 -0.30 42.43
N ALA A 239 39.53 -0.71 42.85
CA ALA A 239 39.23 -0.99 44.26
C ALA A 239 40.05 -2.18 44.80
N GLU A 240 40.20 -3.25 44.03
CA GLU A 240 41.06 -4.39 44.40
C GLU A 240 42.52 -3.97 44.59
N ASN A 241 43.05 -3.15 43.67
CA ASN A 241 44.39 -2.61 43.77
C ASN A 241 44.56 -1.69 44.98
N GLU A 242 43.55 -0.89 45.34
CA GLU A 242 43.59 -0.03 46.52
C GLU A 242 43.64 -0.84 47.82
N VAL A 243 42.86 -1.93 47.90
CA VAL A 243 42.88 -2.87 49.03
C VAL A 243 44.25 -3.55 49.12
N GLU A 244 44.78 -4.04 48.01
CA GLU A 244 46.09 -4.69 47.96
C GLU A 244 47.21 -3.71 48.37
N LEU A 245 47.18 -2.48 47.86
CA LEU A 245 48.14 -1.45 48.23
C LEU A 245 48.06 -1.10 49.71
N SER A 246 46.85 -1.06 50.28
CA SER A 246 46.64 -0.80 51.71
C SER A 246 47.19 -1.95 52.57
N ARG A 247 47.00 -3.20 52.15
CA ARG A 247 47.59 -4.39 52.78
C ARG A 247 49.12 -4.31 52.77
N VAL A 248 49.71 -4.09 51.60
CA VAL A 248 51.16 -3.95 51.45
C VAL A 248 51.71 -2.83 52.33
N LYS A 249 51.04 -1.67 52.39
CA LYS A 249 51.43 -0.58 53.30
C LYS A 249 51.43 -1.01 54.77
N HIS A 250 50.42 -1.76 55.20
CA HIS A 250 50.34 -2.27 56.57
C HIS A 250 51.48 -3.27 56.88
N ASP A 251 51.82 -4.13 55.93
CA ASP A 251 52.93 -5.07 56.07
C ASP A 251 54.28 -4.34 56.18
N PHE A 252 54.49 -3.29 55.39
CA PHE A 252 55.67 -2.44 55.49
C PHE A 252 55.75 -1.69 56.82
N GLU A 253 54.63 -1.20 57.34
CA GLU A 253 54.56 -0.53 58.64
C GLU A 253 54.92 -1.49 59.78
N SER A 254 54.45 -2.74 59.68
CA SER A 254 54.76 -3.82 60.63
C SER A 254 56.24 -4.19 60.57
N LEU A 255 56.79 -4.37 59.36
CA LEU A 255 58.21 -4.64 59.16
C LEU A 255 59.09 -3.50 59.68
N ARG A 256 58.70 -2.25 59.42
CA ARG A 256 59.38 -1.05 59.93
C ARG A 256 59.47 -1.08 61.45
N THR A 257 58.35 -1.35 62.12
CA THR A 257 58.29 -1.49 63.59
C THR A 257 59.18 -2.63 64.11
N TYR A 258 59.17 -3.77 63.42
CA TYR A 258 60.02 -4.92 63.76
C TYR A 258 61.50 -4.60 63.64
N VAL A 259 61.93 -3.96 62.54
CA VAL A 259 63.31 -3.51 62.34
C VAL A 259 63.72 -2.50 63.42
N SER A 260 62.87 -1.52 63.75
CA SER A 260 63.14 -0.58 64.85
C SER A 260 63.34 -1.29 66.19
N THR A 261 62.56 -2.33 66.47
CA THR A 261 62.69 -3.14 67.68
C THR A 261 64.02 -3.91 67.69
N LEU A 262 64.39 -4.54 66.57
CA LEU A 262 65.67 -5.24 66.44
C LEU A 262 66.87 -4.30 66.62
N VAL A 263 66.79 -3.08 66.08
CA VAL A 263 67.82 -2.06 66.28
C VAL A 263 67.98 -1.74 67.77
N SER A 264 66.88 -1.54 68.50
CA SER A 264 66.91 -1.28 69.95
C SER A 264 67.50 -2.45 70.75
N VAL A 265 67.14 -3.70 70.41
CA VAL A 265 67.73 -4.90 71.03
C VAL A 265 69.23 -4.96 70.77
N ARG A 266 69.67 -4.71 69.53
CA ARG A 266 71.09 -4.67 69.18
C ARG A 266 71.85 -3.60 69.98
N GLU A 267 71.30 -2.40 70.09
CA GLU A 267 71.91 -1.30 70.87
C GLU A 267 72.04 -1.65 72.35
N THR A 268 71.02 -2.34 72.90
CA THR A 268 71.03 -2.84 74.27
C THR A 268 72.11 -3.93 74.46
N LEU A 269 72.23 -4.87 73.53
CA LEU A 269 73.26 -5.92 73.55
C LEU A 269 74.67 -5.34 73.45
N LEU A 270 74.91 -4.38 72.56
CA LEU A 270 76.20 -3.68 72.45
C LEU A 270 76.56 -2.92 73.74
N SER A 271 75.56 -2.40 74.44
CA SER A 271 75.77 -1.75 75.74
C SER A 271 76.11 -2.77 76.83
N SER A 272 75.44 -3.93 76.82
CA SER A 272 75.73 -5.06 77.72
C SER A 272 77.13 -5.63 77.49
N GLU A 273 77.55 -5.79 76.23
CA GLU A 273 78.89 -6.25 75.84
C GLU A 273 79.99 -5.36 76.45
N LYS A 274 79.85 -4.03 76.36
CA LYS A 274 80.77 -3.09 77.01
C LYS A 274 80.82 -3.24 78.53
N GLN A 275 79.70 -3.58 79.16
CA GLN A 275 79.66 -3.87 80.60
C GLN A 275 80.40 -5.17 80.92
N PHE A 276 80.24 -6.21 80.10
CA PHE A 276 80.98 -7.46 80.25
C PHE A 276 82.49 -7.26 80.06
N GLU A 277 82.94 -6.53 79.03
CA GLU A 277 84.36 -6.21 78.87
C GLU A 277 84.94 -5.47 80.10
N THR A 278 84.14 -4.58 80.70
CA THR A 278 84.53 -3.89 81.93
C THR A 278 84.63 -4.85 83.11
N MET A 279 83.69 -5.79 83.20
CA MET A 279 83.66 -6.82 84.23
C MET A 279 84.84 -7.80 84.10
N GLU A 280 85.18 -8.22 82.88
CA GLU A 280 86.33 -9.10 82.60
C GLU A 280 87.65 -8.45 83.06
N LYS A 281 87.86 -7.16 82.75
CA LYS A 281 89.03 -6.42 83.23
C LYS A 281 89.13 -6.38 84.77
N LEU A 282 87.99 -6.31 85.45
CA LEU A 282 87.96 -6.40 86.92
C LEU A 282 88.30 -7.81 87.42
N PHE A 283 87.83 -8.85 86.72
CA PHE A 283 88.18 -10.24 87.02
C PHE A 283 89.66 -10.52 86.80
N ASP A 284 90.24 -10.10 85.68
CA ASP A 284 91.67 -10.27 85.41
C ASP A 284 92.52 -9.62 86.50
N ARG A 285 92.14 -8.40 86.91
CA ARG A 285 92.79 -7.70 88.02
C ARG A 285 92.65 -8.46 89.34
N LEU A 286 91.50 -9.06 89.59
CA LEU A 286 91.26 -9.87 90.79
C LEU A 286 92.10 -11.15 90.78
N VAL A 287 92.16 -11.86 89.66
CA VAL A 287 93.00 -13.06 89.48
C VAL A 287 94.46 -12.73 89.68
N ALA A 288 94.96 -11.67 89.05
CA ALA A 288 96.35 -11.23 89.22
C ALA A 288 96.67 -10.91 90.70
N LYS A 289 95.74 -10.23 91.39
CA LYS A 289 95.89 -9.93 92.81
C LYS A 289 95.84 -11.17 93.69
N THR A 290 95.00 -12.15 93.37
CA THR A 290 94.93 -13.44 94.07
C THR A 290 96.24 -14.21 93.91
N ASN A 291 96.78 -14.31 92.69
CA ASN A 291 98.05 -14.98 92.43
C ASN A 291 99.22 -14.29 93.14
N GLN A 292 99.24 -12.94 93.16
CA GLN A 292 100.21 -12.17 93.93
C GLN A 292 100.12 -12.52 95.42
N LEU A 293 98.91 -12.48 95.99
CA LEU A 293 98.68 -12.82 97.41
C LEU A 293 99.07 -14.26 97.73
N GLU A 294 98.83 -15.20 96.81
CA GLU A 294 99.23 -16.60 96.95
C GLU A 294 100.77 -16.75 96.96
N SER A 295 101.47 -16.06 96.06
CA SER A 295 102.94 -16.04 96.05
C SER A 295 103.54 -15.41 97.31
N GLU A 296 102.97 -14.29 97.78
CA GLU A 296 103.34 -13.64 99.03
C GLU A 296 103.08 -14.56 100.24
N LYS A 297 101.96 -15.29 100.22
CA LYS A 297 101.62 -16.27 101.25
C LYS A 297 102.63 -17.41 101.27
N ALA A 298 102.94 -18.03 100.13
CA ALA A 298 103.90 -19.13 100.03
C ALA A 298 105.31 -18.70 100.48
N GLN A 299 105.73 -17.48 100.13
CA GLN A 299 106.99 -16.91 100.61
C GLN A 299 107.01 -16.76 102.14
N LYS A 300 105.92 -16.21 102.72
CA LYS A 300 105.79 -16.09 104.18
C LYS A 300 105.76 -17.46 104.86
N GLU A 301 105.10 -18.46 104.29
CA GLU A 301 105.08 -19.83 104.81
C GLU A 301 106.48 -20.47 104.80
N ALA A 302 107.26 -20.27 103.73
CA ALA A 302 108.65 -20.74 103.67
C ALA A 302 109.54 -20.05 104.72
N GLU A 303 109.35 -18.74 104.94
CA GLU A 303 110.05 -17.99 105.98
C GLU A 303 109.68 -18.50 107.39
N VAL A 304 108.40 -18.78 107.64
CA VAL A 304 107.93 -19.40 108.88
C VAL A 304 108.56 -20.77 109.09
N HIS A 305 108.63 -21.63 108.07
CA HIS A 305 109.29 -22.92 108.15
C HIS A 305 110.77 -22.81 108.50
N LYS A 306 111.51 -21.88 107.87
CA LYS A 306 112.91 -21.61 108.18
C LYS A 306 113.10 -21.17 109.63
N VAL A 307 112.25 -20.27 110.13
CA VAL A 307 112.26 -19.83 111.53
C VAL A 307 111.93 -20.99 112.48
N MET A 308 111.03 -21.89 112.09
CA MET A 308 110.73 -23.10 112.87
C MET A 308 111.93 -24.05 112.96
N GLU A 309 112.62 -24.33 111.85
CA GLU A 309 113.84 -25.15 111.84
C GLU A 309 114.95 -24.56 112.71
N GLU A 310 115.15 -23.25 112.61
CA GLU A 310 116.12 -22.55 113.45
C GLU A 310 115.74 -22.62 114.94
N ASN A 311 114.45 -22.51 115.27
CA ASN A 311 113.95 -22.72 116.63
C ASN A 311 114.25 -24.12 117.15
N VAL A 312 114.04 -25.17 116.33
CA VAL A 312 114.36 -26.55 116.70
C VAL A 312 115.85 -26.72 116.94
N ARG A 313 116.70 -26.17 116.07
CA ARG A 313 118.17 -26.18 116.23
C ARG A 313 118.60 -25.48 117.53
N LEU A 314 118.03 -24.30 117.81
CA LEU A 314 118.32 -23.54 119.02
C LEU A 314 117.88 -24.29 120.27
N ARG A 315 116.71 -24.94 120.25
CA ARG A 315 116.25 -25.82 121.35
C ARG A 315 117.20 -26.99 121.59
N ALA A 316 117.65 -27.67 120.54
CA ALA A 316 118.62 -28.77 120.68
C ALA A 316 119.98 -28.29 121.24
N MET A 317 120.43 -27.09 120.87
CA MET A 317 121.62 -26.49 121.48
C MET A 317 121.40 -26.13 122.94
N LEU A 318 120.22 -25.61 123.29
CA LEU A 318 119.80 -25.35 124.67
C LEU A 318 119.84 -26.65 125.48
N ASP A 319 119.20 -27.72 125.02
CA ASP A 319 119.20 -29.02 125.69
C ASP A 319 120.63 -29.56 125.92
N LYS A 320 121.51 -29.42 124.92
CA LYS A 320 122.93 -29.80 125.06
C LYS A 320 123.65 -28.97 126.13
N LYS A 321 123.33 -27.67 126.22
CA LYS A 321 123.91 -26.78 127.24
C LYS A 321 123.33 -27.05 128.63
N GLU A 322 122.05 -27.35 128.72
CA GLU A 322 121.36 -27.81 129.94
C GLU A 322 122.00 -29.10 130.45
N ALA A 323 122.24 -30.08 129.58
CA ALA A 323 122.91 -31.34 129.93
C ALA A 323 124.37 -31.14 130.35
N GLN A 324 125.11 -30.23 129.70
CA GLN A 324 126.46 -29.84 130.14
C GLN A 324 126.46 -29.18 131.52
N LEU A 325 125.47 -28.32 131.78
CA LEU A 325 125.28 -27.70 133.09
C LEU A 325 124.91 -28.74 134.15
N GLN A 326 124.03 -29.69 133.86
CA GLN A 326 123.71 -30.81 134.74
C GLN A 326 124.95 -31.66 135.02
N ALA A 327 125.75 -32.00 134.00
CA ALA A 327 126.98 -32.77 134.16
C ALA A 327 128.03 -32.01 135.00
N MET A 328 128.18 -30.70 134.80
CA MET A 328 129.02 -29.88 135.68
C MET A 328 128.45 -29.82 137.10
N SER A 329 127.14 -29.70 137.26
CA SER A 329 126.50 -29.70 138.57
C SER A 329 126.73 -31.03 139.30
N GLU A 330 126.67 -32.17 138.59
CA GLU A 330 127.01 -33.50 139.09
C GLU A 330 128.50 -33.60 139.44
N GLN A 331 129.41 -33.07 138.59
CA GLN A 331 130.84 -33.01 138.89
C GLN A 331 131.14 -32.16 140.12
N CYS A 332 130.49 -30.99 140.28
CA CYS A 332 130.60 -30.17 141.49
C CYS A 332 130.07 -30.93 142.72
N LYS A 333 128.99 -31.70 142.57
CA LYS A 333 128.48 -32.60 143.61
C LYS A 333 129.49 -33.70 143.97
N PHE A 334 130.09 -34.34 142.98
CA PHE A 334 131.08 -35.41 143.17
C PHE A 334 132.37 -34.88 143.80
N MET A 335 132.81 -33.69 143.37
CA MET A 335 133.92 -32.98 144.01
C MET A 335 133.58 -32.61 145.45
N ALA A 336 132.36 -32.17 145.75
CA ALA A 336 131.94 -31.90 147.12
C ALA A 336 131.96 -33.17 147.99
N LEU A 337 131.55 -34.32 147.46
CA LEU A 337 131.59 -35.62 148.16
C LEU A 337 133.01 -36.19 148.33
N ASN A 338 133.92 -35.92 147.40
CA ASN A 338 135.31 -36.36 147.51
C ASN A 338 136.17 -35.49 148.44
N HIS A 339 135.68 -34.32 148.87
CA HIS A 339 136.32 -33.55 149.94
C HIS A 339 135.95 -34.07 151.35
N ASP A 340 135.06 -35.06 151.46
CA ASP A 340 134.65 -35.68 152.73
C ASP A 340 135.38 -37.01 153.04
N ASN A 341 136.54 -37.29 152.41
CA ASN A 341 137.36 -38.48 152.70
C ASN A 341 138.84 -38.17 152.97
#